data_AF-A0A919C675-F1
#
_entry.id   AF-A0A919C675-F1
#
_cell.length_a   1.000
_cell.length_b   1.000
_cell.length_c   1.000
_cell.angle_alpha   90.00
_cell.angle_beta   90.00
_cell.angle_gamma   90.00
#
_symmetry.space_group_name_H-M   'P 1'
#
loop_
_entity.id
_entity.type
_entity.pdbx_description
1 polymer ?
#
loop_
_entity_poly.entity_id
_entity_poly.type
_entity_poly.pdbx_seq_one_letter_code
_entity_poly.pdbx_strand_id
1 'polypeptide(L)'
;MTELEERAGAQHAPTVQGVTLASLHAAKGLEWDVVFLVGVAEGMLPITYARTDEQIEEERRLLYVGVTRARERLHLSWALSRSPGGRPNRRPSRFLDGLRPGTTPTVGRTGAGAAGGVERGTPASAAGTPRRLQRTPARCRVCGRTLTDAGEMKLMRCADCPSDMDEGLYERLREWRAAQAERSGQPDFCVFTDRTLMAIAEACPETPAELARIPGVLSRKLRSYGADVLAICAGQEPGQEDGGD
;
A
#
# COMPACT_ATOMS: atom_id res chain seq x y z
N MET A 1 35.42 -10.21 -4.72
CA MET A 1 34.20 -9.76 -5.42
C MET A 1 33.96 -10.65 -6.65
N THR A 2 35.00 -10.91 -7.44
CA THR A 2 35.02 -11.84 -8.59
C THR A 2 34.51 -13.26 -8.29
N GLU A 3 34.86 -13.83 -7.14
CA GLU A 3 34.46 -15.19 -6.73
C GLU A 3 32.94 -15.31 -6.44
N LEU A 4 32.27 -14.22 -6.03
CA LEU A 4 30.82 -14.20 -5.78
C LEU A 4 30.03 -14.10 -7.09
N GLU A 5 30.57 -13.40 -8.09
CA GLU A 5 29.97 -13.23 -9.42
C GLU A 5 30.09 -14.51 -10.26
N GLU A 6 31.24 -15.19 -10.17
CA GLU A 6 31.47 -16.49 -10.83
C GLU A 6 30.56 -17.60 -10.25
N ARG A 7 30.28 -17.54 -8.93
CA ARG A 7 29.34 -18.43 -8.22
C ARG A 7 27.88 -18.20 -8.59
N ALA A 8 27.47 -16.94 -8.81
CA ALA A 8 26.13 -16.61 -9.26
C ALA A 8 25.84 -17.19 -10.67
N GLY A 9 26.86 -17.30 -11.52
CA GLY A 9 26.77 -17.93 -12.83
C GLY A 9 26.69 -19.47 -12.81
N ALA A 10 27.30 -20.12 -11.81
CA ALA A 10 27.49 -21.57 -11.79
C ALA A 10 26.32 -22.39 -11.19
N GLN A 11 25.31 -21.76 -10.58
CA GLN A 11 24.13 -22.43 -9.96
C GLN A 11 24.47 -23.61 -9.03
N HIS A 12 25.67 -23.68 -8.45
CA HIS A 12 26.04 -24.74 -7.52
C HIS A 12 25.52 -24.40 -6.11
N ALA A 13 24.70 -25.29 -5.55
CA ALA A 13 24.29 -25.20 -4.15
C ALA A 13 25.54 -25.29 -3.24
N PRO A 14 25.74 -24.35 -2.29
CA PRO A 14 26.95 -24.31 -1.48
C PRO A 14 27.05 -25.54 -0.55
N THR A 15 28.26 -26.08 -0.39
CA THR A 15 28.63 -27.03 0.67
C THR A 15 28.92 -26.35 2.02
N VAL A 16 28.75 -25.03 2.09
CA VAL A 16 28.90 -24.25 3.33
C VAL A 16 27.61 -24.37 4.14
N GLN A 17 27.72 -24.65 5.44
CA GLN A 17 26.58 -24.69 6.35
C GLN A 17 25.91 -23.31 6.43
N GLY A 18 24.79 -23.13 5.72
CA GLY A 18 24.06 -21.87 5.65
C GLY A 18 22.70 -22.01 4.97
N VAL A 19 21.87 -20.96 5.09
CA VAL A 19 20.55 -20.91 4.44
C VAL A 19 20.71 -20.37 3.02
N THR A 20 20.16 -21.08 2.03
CA THR A 20 20.11 -20.62 0.64
C THR A 20 18.93 -19.67 0.43
N LEU A 21 19.20 -18.47 -0.05
CA LEU A 21 18.18 -17.54 -0.53
C LEU A 21 18.20 -17.52 -2.06
N ALA A 22 17.07 -17.84 -2.68
CA ALA A 22 16.94 -17.85 -4.13
C ALA A 22 15.57 -17.29 -4.55
N SER A 23 15.49 -16.78 -5.77
CA SER A 23 14.22 -16.51 -6.42
C SER A 23 13.55 -17.81 -6.86
N LEU A 24 12.23 -17.81 -7.06
CA LEU A 24 11.49 -18.98 -7.57
C LEU A 24 12.07 -19.51 -8.89
N HIS A 25 12.49 -18.61 -9.78
CA HIS A 25 13.12 -18.97 -11.06
C HIS A 25 14.48 -19.66 -10.88
N ALA A 26 15.32 -19.13 -9.98
CA ALA A 26 16.64 -19.69 -9.71
C ALA A 26 16.59 -21.04 -8.98
N ALA A 27 15.47 -21.34 -8.34
CA ALA A 27 15.26 -22.61 -7.64
C ALA A 27 14.93 -23.78 -8.58
N LYS A 28 14.70 -23.53 -9.88
CA LYS A 28 14.35 -24.58 -10.85
C LYS A 28 15.46 -25.63 -10.94
N GLY A 29 15.09 -26.90 -10.77
CA GLY A 29 16.03 -28.02 -10.83
C GLY A 29 16.79 -28.29 -9.52
N LEU A 30 16.61 -27.44 -8.51
CA LEU A 30 17.15 -27.64 -7.16
C LEU A 30 16.06 -28.19 -6.23
N GLU A 31 16.46 -28.78 -5.11
CA GLU A 31 15.55 -29.29 -4.09
C GLU A 31 16.20 -29.27 -2.71
N TRP A 32 15.37 -29.08 -1.67
CA TRP A 32 15.79 -28.99 -0.27
C TRP A 32 14.79 -29.72 0.62
N ASP A 33 15.24 -30.19 1.78
CA ASP A 33 14.38 -30.88 2.75
C ASP A 33 13.31 -29.94 3.31
N VAL A 34 13.68 -28.67 3.54
CA VAL A 34 12.78 -27.62 4.04
C VAL A 34 12.86 -26.37 3.16
N VAL A 35 11.70 -25.87 2.73
CA VAL A 35 11.58 -24.64 1.93
C VAL A 35 10.64 -23.64 2.60
N PHE A 36 11.06 -22.38 2.62
CA PHE A 36 10.24 -21.25 3.05
C PHE A 36 9.89 -20.38 1.84
N LEU A 37 8.64 -20.43 1.38
CA LEU A 37 8.13 -19.48 0.40
C LEU A 37 7.56 -18.26 1.12
N VAL A 38 8.26 -17.14 0.97
CA VAL A 38 7.92 -15.88 1.62
C VAL A 38 7.21 -14.93 0.66
N GLY A 39 6.28 -14.14 1.20
CA GLY A 39 5.60 -13.11 0.42
C GLY A 39 4.54 -13.64 -0.55
N VAL A 40 3.89 -14.76 -0.24
CA VAL A 40 2.81 -15.36 -1.06
C VAL A 40 1.51 -14.56 -0.89
N ALA A 41 1.50 -13.35 -1.44
CA ALA A 41 0.46 -12.33 -1.30
C ALA A 41 0.06 -11.73 -2.65
N GLU A 42 -1.18 -11.24 -2.75
CA GLU A 42 -1.66 -10.52 -3.94
C GLU A 42 -0.75 -9.34 -4.29
N GLY A 43 -0.45 -9.22 -5.58
CA GLY A 43 0.45 -8.21 -6.13
C GLY A 43 1.94 -8.53 -6.00
N MET A 44 2.31 -9.61 -5.30
CA MET A 44 3.65 -10.22 -5.31
C MET A 44 3.66 -11.58 -6.01
N LEU A 45 2.66 -12.42 -5.76
CA LEU A 45 2.48 -13.71 -6.45
C LEU A 45 0.97 -14.00 -6.52
N PRO A 46 0.28 -13.78 -7.66
CA PRO A 46 0.83 -13.28 -8.91
C PRO A 46 1.34 -11.84 -8.80
N ILE A 47 2.39 -11.52 -9.55
CA ILE A 47 2.89 -10.13 -9.64
C ILE A 47 1.82 -9.19 -10.20
N THR A 48 1.87 -7.92 -9.79
CA THR A 48 0.90 -6.89 -10.22
C THR A 48 0.85 -6.69 -11.76
N TYR A 49 1.91 -7.06 -12.46
CA TYR A 49 2.02 -6.93 -13.92
C TYR A 49 1.42 -8.09 -14.71
N ALA A 50 1.11 -9.22 -14.07
CA ALA A 50 0.40 -10.33 -14.71
C ALA A 50 -1.09 -9.98 -14.81
N ARG A 51 -1.51 -9.52 -15.99
CA ARG A 51 -2.86 -8.98 -16.24
C ARG A 51 -3.76 -9.92 -17.04
N THR A 52 -3.18 -10.79 -17.87
CA THR A 52 -3.94 -11.78 -18.65
C THR A 52 -4.01 -13.11 -17.90
N ASP A 53 -4.99 -13.95 -18.27
CA ASP A 53 -5.16 -15.26 -17.66
C ASP A 53 -3.94 -16.17 -17.91
N GLU A 54 -3.32 -16.07 -19.10
CA GLU A 54 -2.11 -16.82 -19.43
C GLU A 54 -0.91 -16.39 -18.56
N GLN A 55 -0.77 -15.09 -18.31
CA GLN A 55 0.28 -14.55 -17.44
C GLN A 55 0.06 -14.97 -15.98
N ILE A 56 -1.19 -14.95 -15.52
CA ILE A 56 -1.55 -15.41 -14.17
C ILE A 56 -1.28 -16.92 -14.05
N GLU A 57 -1.57 -17.69 -15.09
CA GLU A 57 -1.30 -19.13 -15.09
C GLU A 57 0.20 -19.43 -15.12
N GLU A 58 1.02 -18.60 -15.77
CA GLU A 58 2.49 -18.68 -15.66
C GLU A 58 2.96 -18.41 -14.22
N GLU A 59 2.41 -17.41 -13.54
CA GLU A 59 2.71 -17.14 -12.13
C GLU A 59 2.27 -18.31 -11.22
N ARG A 60 1.17 -19.00 -11.56
CA ARG A 60 0.74 -20.23 -10.88
C ARG A 60 1.76 -21.35 -11.10
N ARG A 61 2.28 -21.51 -12.32
CA ARG A 61 3.37 -22.47 -12.61
C ARG A 61 4.63 -22.15 -11.81
N LEU A 62 4.97 -20.87 -11.62
CA LEU A 62 6.08 -20.46 -10.77
C LEU A 62 5.88 -20.84 -9.30
N LEU A 63 4.66 -20.64 -8.76
CA LEU A 63 4.33 -21.13 -7.42
C LEU A 63 4.50 -22.65 -7.34
N TYR A 64 3.99 -23.39 -8.32
CA TYR A 64 4.10 -24.85 -8.38
C TYR A 64 5.57 -25.31 -8.39
N VAL A 65 6.44 -24.64 -9.15
CA VAL A 65 7.89 -24.90 -9.11
C VAL A 65 8.41 -24.72 -7.69
N GLY A 66 8.11 -23.59 -7.03
CA GLY A 66 8.52 -23.33 -5.64
C GLY A 66 8.05 -24.40 -4.64
N VAL A 67 6.78 -24.79 -4.72
CA VAL A 67 6.16 -25.83 -3.87
C VAL A 67 6.90 -27.17 -4.03
N THR A 68 7.20 -27.55 -5.28
CA THR A 68 7.86 -28.83 -5.59
C THR A 68 9.36 -28.84 -5.32
N ARG A 69 9.96 -27.74 -4.84
CA ARG A 69 11.37 -27.75 -4.40
C ARG A 69 11.52 -28.31 -2.98
N ALA A 70 10.43 -28.42 -2.22
CA ALA A 70 10.42 -28.96 -0.86
C ALA A 70 10.26 -30.48 -0.89
N ARG A 71 11.18 -31.21 -0.26
CA ARG A 71 11.07 -32.67 -0.12
C ARG A 71 10.24 -33.10 1.08
N GLU A 72 10.44 -32.46 2.24
CA GLU A 72 9.76 -32.86 3.48
C GLU A 72 8.80 -31.78 4.00
N ARG A 73 9.24 -30.52 4.06
CA ARG A 73 8.47 -29.44 4.69
C ARG A 73 8.44 -28.19 3.84
N LEU A 74 7.23 -27.66 3.68
CA LEU A 74 6.98 -26.40 3.02
C LEU A 74 6.30 -25.42 3.98
N HIS A 75 6.92 -24.26 4.18
CA HIS A 75 6.33 -23.16 4.93
C HIS A 75 5.98 -22.02 3.99
N LEU A 76 4.73 -21.55 4.07
CA LEU A 76 4.24 -20.43 3.28
C LEU A 76 3.98 -19.24 4.21
N SER A 77 4.40 -18.04 3.81
CA SER A 77 4.11 -16.82 4.57
C SER A 77 3.66 -15.67 3.68
N TRP A 78 2.83 -14.79 4.23
CA TRP A 78 2.36 -13.57 3.59
C TRP A 78 2.32 -12.43 4.61
N ALA A 79 2.62 -11.21 4.18
CA ALA A 79 2.56 -10.03 5.03
C ALA A 79 1.24 -9.28 4.82
N LEU A 80 0.62 -8.82 5.91
CA LEU A 80 -0.63 -8.02 5.86
C LEU A 80 -0.36 -6.56 5.47
N SER A 81 0.86 -6.07 5.66
CA SER A 81 1.34 -4.74 5.27
C SER A 81 2.71 -4.83 4.58
N ARG A 82 3.16 -3.77 3.88
CA ARG A 82 4.54 -3.71 3.35
C ARG A 82 5.55 -3.38 4.45
N SER A 83 5.20 -2.42 5.30
CA SER A 83 6.03 -1.92 6.38
C SER A 83 5.55 -2.46 7.72
N PRO A 84 6.46 -2.73 8.67
CA PRO A 84 6.10 -3.04 10.06
C PRO A 84 5.18 -1.96 10.64
N GLY A 85 4.09 -2.35 11.31
CA GLY A 85 3.09 -1.42 11.87
C GLY A 85 2.24 -0.66 10.84
N GLY A 86 2.43 -0.89 9.54
CA GLY A 86 1.62 -0.32 8.48
C GLY A 86 0.18 -0.83 8.49
N ARG A 87 -0.73 -0.06 7.90
CA ARG A 87 -2.14 -0.47 7.77
C ARG A 87 -2.23 -1.79 6.97
N PRO A 88 -2.99 -2.80 7.45
CA PRO A 88 -3.10 -4.07 6.76
C PRO A 88 -3.99 -3.91 5.51
N ASN A 89 -3.38 -3.93 4.33
CA ASN A 89 -4.07 -3.83 3.05
C ASN A 89 -3.64 -4.92 2.05
N ARG A 90 -2.64 -5.74 2.39
CA ARG A 90 -2.26 -6.88 1.57
C ARG A 90 -3.17 -8.05 1.87
N ARG A 91 -3.55 -8.75 0.82
CA ARG A 91 -4.29 -10.01 0.90
C ARG A 91 -3.34 -11.17 0.60
N PRO A 92 -3.57 -12.35 1.22
CA PRO A 92 -2.92 -13.59 0.81
C PRO A 92 -3.15 -13.84 -0.69
N SER A 93 -2.22 -14.54 -1.35
CA SER A 93 -2.36 -14.87 -2.77
C SER A 93 -3.63 -15.68 -3.03
N ARG A 94 -4.33 -15.36 -4.13
CA ARG A 94 -5.45 -16.18 -4.65
C ARG A 94 -5.07 -17.64 -4.92
N PHE A 95 -3.79 -17.94 -5.14
CA PHE A 95 -3.34 -19.31 -5.35
C PHE A 95 -3.42 -20.17 -4.08
N LEU A 96 -3.65 -19.55 -2.92
CA LEU A 96 -3.83 -20.27 -1.66
C LEU A 96 -5.31 -20.52 -1.31
N ASP A 97 -6.24 -20.11 -2.16
CA ASP A 97 -7.66 -20.37 -1.96
C ASP A 97 -7.94 -21.87 -2.07
N GLY A 98 -8.62 -22.45 -1.08
CA GLY A 98 -8.83 -23.90 -0.96
C GLY A 98 -7.66 -24.69 -0.36
N LEU A 99 -6.45 -24.12 -0.28
CA LEU A 99 -5.28 -24.75 0.35
C LEU A 99 -5.10 -24.32 1.81
N ARG A 100 -5.70 -23.20 2.21
CA ARG A 100 -5.58 -22.67 3.57
C ARG A 100 -6.70 -23.23 4.45
N PRO A 101 -6.42 -23.57 5.72
CA PRO A 101 -7.47 -23.96 6.66
C PRO A 101 -8.58 -22.89 6.69
N GLY A 102 -9.82 -23.31 6.47
CA GLY A 102 -10.99 -22.42 6.46
C GLY A 102 -11.25 -21.68 5.13
N THR A 103 -10.48 -21.94 4.06
CA THR A 103 -10.87 -21.49 2.71
C THR A 103 -11.48 -22.65 1.93
N THR A 104 -12.70 -22.45 1.41
CA THR A 104 -13.28 -23.36 0.41
C THR A 104 -12.66 -23.05 -0.95
N PRO A 105 -12.24 -24.06 -1.73
CA PRO A 105 -11.80 -23.82 -3.11
C PRO A 105 -12.96 -23.17 -3.85
N THR A 106 -12.75 -21.95 -4.34
CA THR A 106 -13.75 -21.26 -5.16
C THR A 106 -13.70 -21.88 -6.55
N VAL A 107 -14.37 -23.01 -6.71
CA VAL A 107 -14.59 -23.61 -8.03
C VAL A 107 -15.57 -22.69 -8.77
N GLY A 108 -15.04 -21.95 -9.75
CA GLY A 108 -15.81 -21.32 -10.82
C GLY A 108 -16.96 -20.42 -10.38
N ARG A 109 -16.69 -19.15 -10.09
CA ARG A 109 -17.68 -18.10 -10.33
C ARG A 109 -17.07 -16.96 -11.14
N THR A 110 -17.42 -16.93 -12.41
CA THR A 110 -17.46 -15.71 -13.20
C THR A 110 -18.42 -14.72 -12.51
N GLY A 111 -17.93 -13.52 -12.20
CA GLY A 111 -18.77 -12.38 -11.85
C GLY A 111 -19.12 -12.20 -10.38
N ALA A 112 -19.04 -10.92 -9.98
CA ALA A 112 -19.65 -10.29 -8.80
C ALA A 112 -19.08 -10.65 -7.41
N GLY A 113 -18.19 -9.76 -6.96
CA GLY A 113 -18.16 -9.21 -5.59
C GLY A 113 -18.33 -10.19 -4.43
N ALA A 114 -17.25 -10.85 -4.02
CA ALA A 114 -17.20 -11.52 -2.72
C ALA A 114 -16.48 -10.65 -1.69
N ALA A 115 -17.23 -10.20 -0.69
CA ALA A 115 -16.74 -9.45 0.46
C ALA A 115 -15.88 -10.36 1.35
N GLY A 116 -14.55 -10.16 1.33
CA GLY A 116 -13.63 -10.83 2.24
C GLY A 116 -13.63 -10.15 3.62
N GLY A 117 -14.29 -10.79 4.58
CA GLY A 117 -14.17 -10.49 6.01
C GLY A 117 -12.83 -10.98 6.58
N VAL A 118 -12.28 -10.25 7.54
CA VAL A 118 -11.16 -10.71 8.36
C VAL A 118 -11.74 -11.48 9.53
N GLU A 119 -11.59 -12.80 9.54
CA GLU A 119 -11.95 -13.65 10.68
C GLU A 119 -10.67 -13.93 11.50
N ARG A 120 -10.67 -13.51 12.77
CA ARG A 120 -9.74 -13.95 13.81
C ARG A 120 -10.52 -14.89 14.73
N GLY A 121 -10.16 -16.18 14.79
CA GLY A 121 -10.52 -17.03 15.94
C GLY A 121 -9.73 -16.56 17.17
N THR A 122 -10.21 -16.64 18.43
CA THR A 122 -11.18 -17.54 19.09
C THR A 122 -11.41 -16.99 20.54
N PRO A 123 -12.26 -17.59 21.42
CA PRO A 123 -13.73 -17.73 21.42
C PRO A 123 -14.48 -16.77 22.40
N ALA A 124 -15.81 -16.75 22.23
CA ALA A 124 -16.89 -16.45 23.20
C ALA A 124 -16.81 -15.21 24.13
N SER A 125 -17.58 -14.16 23.81
CA SER A 125 -18.86 -13.85 24.48
C SER A 125 -19.55 -12.66 23.81
N ALA A 126 -20.86 -12.59 23.95
CA ALA A 126 -21.78 -11.72 23.23
C ALA A 126 -21.53 -10.21 23.44
N ALA A 127 -21.30 -9.48 22.35
CA ALA A 127 -21.63 -8.06 22.18
C ALA A 127 -21.55 -7.71 20.68
N GLY A 128 -22.60 -7.11 20.14
CA GLY A 128 -22.83 -6.96 18.70
C GLY A 128 -21.70 -6.26 17.93
N THR A 129 -21.33 -6.83 16.79
CA THR A 129 -20.35 -6.26 15.85
C THR A 129 -20.92 -5.01 15.17
N PRO A 130 -20.21 -3.87 15.14
CA PRO A 130 -20.67 -2.70 14.42
C PRO A 130 -20.66 -3.00 12.92
N ARG A 131 -21.82 -2.85 12.30
CA ARG A 131 -22.06 -3.04 10.86
C ARG A 131 -21.11 -2.12 10.08
N ARG A 132 -20.21 -2.71 9.30
CA ARG A 132 -19.22 -2.02 8.45
C ARG A 132 -19.94 -0.99 7.58
N LEU A 133 -19.75 0.31 7.84
CA LEU A 133 -20.30 1.36 6.97
C LEU A 133 -19.79 1.11 5.56
N GLN A 134 -20.71 0.85 4.63
CA GLN A 134 -20.40 0.80 3.21
C GLN A 134 -19.87 2.18 2.83
N ARG A 135 -18.58 2.27 2.48
CA ARG A 135 -17.99 3.53 2.04
C ARG A 135 -18.65 3.89 0.72
N THR A 136 -19.39 4.98 0.72
CA THR A 136 -20.01 5.57 -0.46
C THR A 136 -18.95 5.78 -1.54
N PRO A 137 -19.22 5.43 -2.80
CA PRO A 137 -18.27 5.65 -3.89
C PRO A 137 -17.90 7.13 -3.96
N ALA A 138 -16.60 7.44 -4.01
CA ALA A 138 -16.12 8.80 -4.10
C ALA A 138 -16.63 9.44 -5.39
N ARG A 139 -17.15 10.66 -5.30
CA ARG A 139 -17.71 11.40 -6.43
C ARG A 139 -16.91 12.67 -6.65
N CYS A 140 -16.77 13.06 -7.91
CA CYS A 140 -16.25 14.35 -8.30
C CYS A 140 -17.10 15.45 -7.66
N ARG A 141 -16.45 16.38 -6.95
CA ARG A 141 -17.11 17.53 -6.32
C ARG A 141 -17.74 18.49 -7.34
N VAL A 142 -17.26 18.47 -8.59
CA VAL A 142 -17.69 19.38 -9.66
C VAL A 142 -18.82 18.76 -10.50
N CYS A 143 -18.57 17.59 -11.12
CA CYS A 143 -19.54 16.99 -12.05
C CYS A 143 -20.31 15.78 -11.49
N GLY A 144 -20.03 15.36 -10.25
CA GLY A 144 -20.73 14.24 -9.60
C GLY A 144 -20.37 12.84 -10.12
N ARG A 145 -19.50 12.74 -11.14
CA ARG A 145 -19.00 11.46 -11.69
C ARG A 145 -18.31 10.63 -10.62
N THR A 146 -18.56 9.33 -10.62
CA THR A 146 -17.84 8.38 -9.75
C THR A 146 -16.36 8.34 -10.10
N LEU A 147 -15.50 8.60 -9.11
CA LEU A 147 -14.06 8.59 -9.26
C LEU A 147 -13.53 7.18 -9.01
N THR A 148 -12.88 6.61 -10.01
CA THR A 148 -12.28 5.27 -9.93
C THR A 148 -10.76 5.31 -9.92
N ASP A 149 -10.17 6.39 -10.42
CA ASP A 149 -8.72 6.62 -10.35
C ASP A 149 -8.29 7.09 -8.94
N ALA A 150 -7.16 6.59 -8.47
CA ALA A 150 -6.64 6.90 -7.14
C ALA A 150 -6.10 8.34 -7.01
N GLY A 151 -5.74 8.98 -8.11
CA GLY A 151 -5.41 10.41 -8.18
C GLY A 151 -6.66 11.27 -8.08
N GLU A 152 -7.65 10.97 -8.92
CA GLU A 152 -8.94 11.67 -8.88
C GLU A 152 -9.61 11.55 -7.52
N MET A 153 -9.64 10.36 -6.91
CA MET A 153 -10.19 10.16 -5.57
C MET A 153 -9.49 10.98 -4.47
N LYS A 154 -8.20 11.33 -4.65
CA LYS A 154 -7.47 12.17 -3.69
C LYS A 154 -7.73 13.65 -3.91
N LEU A 155 -7.88 14.06 -5.17
CA LEU A 155 -8.23 15.44 -5.56
C LEU A 155 -9.74 15.71 -5.40
N MET A 156 -10.55 14.66 -5.26
CA MET A 156 -12.02 14.74 -5.27
C MET A 156 -12.58 15.42 -6.54
N ARG A 157 -11.81 15.42 -7.63
CA ARG A 157 -12.13 16.00 -8.93
C ARG A 157 -11.60 15.09 -10.04
N CYS A 158 -12.37 14.91 -11.12
CA CYS A 158 -11.89 14.19 -12.30
C CYS A 158 -10.97 15.08 -13.16
N ALA A 159 -10.13 14.47 -13.99
CA ALA A 159 -9.18 15.20 -14.83
C ALA A 159 -9.85 16.20 -15.79
N ASP A 160 -11.09 15.91 -16.21
CA ASP A 160 -11.84 16.73 -17.19
C ASP A 160 -12.53 17.96 -16.57
N CYS A 161 -12.46 18.15 -15.24
CA CYS A 161 -13.10 19.28 -14.56
C CYS A 161 -12.09 20.40 -14.25
N PRO A 162 -12.51 21.68 -14.31
CA PRO A 162 -11.63 22.83 -14.09
C PRO A 162 -10.99 22.78 -12.70
N SER A 163 -9.73 23.22 -12.64
CA SER A 163 -8.95 23.26 -11.42
C SER A 163 -8.76 24.69 -10.97
N ASP A 164 -9.37 25.06 -9.85
CA ASP A 164 -9.14 26.34 -9.17
C ASP A 164 -7.91 26.26 -8.25
N MET A 165 -6.85 25.58 -8.70
CA MET A 165 -5.62 25.40 -7.91
C MET A 165 -4.82 26.70 -7.91
N ASP A 166 -4.60 27.29 -6.74
CA ASP A 166 -3.65 28.39 -6.59
C ASP A 166 -2.22 27.86 -6.70
N GLU A 167 -1.56 28.15 -7.81
CA GLU A 167 -0.17 27.76 -8.09
C GLU A 167 0.83 28.38 -7.10
N GLY A 168 0.58 29.61 -6.65
CA GLY A 168 1.43 30.29 -5.68
C GLY A 168 1.33 29.66 -4.29
N LEU A 169 0.12 29.30 -3.86
CA LEU A 169 -0.10 28.55 -2.62
C LEU A 169 0.54 27.16 -2.68
N TYR A 170 0.42 26.47 -3.82
CA TYR A 170 1.04 25.16 -4.01
C TYR A 170 2.56 25.23 -3.88
N GLU A 171 3.20 26.25 -4.44
CA GLU A 171 4.66 26.39 -4.34
C GLU A 171 5.10 26.71 -2.90
N ARG A 172 4.41 27.61 -2.19
CA ARG A 172 4.68 27.87 -0.76
C ARG A 172 4.57 26.60 0.09
N LEU A 173 3.58 25.76 -0.19
CA LEU A 173 3.40 24.47 0.47
C LEU A 173 4.52 23.46 0.14
N ARG A 174 5.05 23.48 -1.09
CA ARG A 174 6.20 22.64 -1.48
C ARG A 174 7.47 23.07 -0.76
N GLU A 175 7.75 24.38 -0.73
CA GLU A 175 8.92 24.94 -0.06
C GLU A 175 8.88 24.66 1.44
N TRP A 176 7.76 24.95 2.10
CA TRP A 176 7.59 24.62 3.52
C TRP A 176 7.76 23.12 3.78
N ARG A 177 7.22 22.25 2.91
CA ARG A 177 7.35 20.80 3.09
C ARG A 177 8.81 20.37 3.05
N ALA A 178 9.59 20.88 2.10
CA ALA A 178 11.02 20.56 1.98
C ALA A 178 11.77 20.99 3.25
N ALA A 179 11.54 22.22 3.72
CA ALA A 179 12.12 22.73 4.97
C ALA A 179 11.70 21.90 6.20
N GLN A 180 10.43 21.49 6.27
CA GLN A 180 9.91 20.66 7.36
C GLN A 180 10.51 19.25 7.34
N ALA A 181 10.68 18.67 6.16
CA ALA A 181 11.23 17.34 5.97
C ALA A 181 12.71 17.30 6.37
N GLU A 182 13.47 18.32 6.00
CA GLU A 182 14.86 18.52 6.42
C GLU A 182 14.95 18.66 7.95
N ARG A 183 14.14 19.55 8.56
CA ARG A 183 14.09 19.72 10.03
C ARG A 183 13.78 18.44 10.79
N SER A 184 13.00 17.54 10.19
CA SER A 184 12.59 16.27 10.81
C SER A 184 13.44 15.07 10.36
N GLY A 185 14.47 15.27 9.53
CA GLY A 185 15.36 14.22 9.06
C GLY A 185 14.66 13.09 8.30
N GLN A 186 13.53 13.38 7.66
CA GLN A 186 12.72 12.40 6.93
C GLN A 186 12.50 12.85 5.48
N PRO A 187 12.22 11.92 4.55
CA PRO A 187 11.86 12.31 3.18
C PRO A 187 10.61 13.19 3.10
N ASP A 188 10.55 14.13 2.16
CA ASP A 188 9.44 15.08 1.92
C ASP A 188 8.05 14.44 1.95
N PHE A 189 7.90 13.31 1.25
CA PHE A 189 6.62 12.62 1.12
C PHE A 189 6.07 12.10 2.46
N CYS A 190 6.92 11.97 3.48
CA CYS A 190 6.50 11.61 4.84
C CYS A 190 5.70 12.74 5.50
N VAL A 191 6.05 14.01 5.25
CA VAL A 191 5.28 15.19 5.70
C VAL A 191 3.95 15.23 4.95
N PHE A 192 3.96 15.43 3.63
CA PHE A 192 2.80 15.31 2.74
C PHE A 192 3.20 14.88 1.33
N THR A 193 2.35 14.10 0.67
CA THR A 193 2.54 13.77 -0.76
C THR A 193 2.15 14.94 -1.66
N ASP A 194 2.74 15.05 -2.85
CA ASP A 194 2.41 16.12 -3.83
C ASP A 194 0.90 16.22 -4.08
N ARG A 195 0.22 15.08 -4.27
CA ARG A 195 -1.24 15.06 -4.46
C ARG A 195 -2.04 15.60 -3.27
N THR A 196 -1.52 15.50 -2.06
CA THR A 196 -2.17 16.09 -0.88
C THR A 196 -1.94 17.59 -0.83
N LEU A 197 -0.74 18.07 -1.21
CA LEU A 197 -0.48 19.51 -1.33
C LEU A 197 -1.34 20.15 -2.43
N MET A 198 -1.48 19.50 -3.60
CA MET A 198 -2.39 19.93 -4.65
C MET A 198 -3.84 20.02 -4.14
N ALA A 199 -4.31 18.99 -3.43
CA ALA A 199 -5.66 19.00 -2.86
C ALA A 199 -5.86 20.09 -1.79
N ILE A 200 -4.82 20.46 -1.04
CA ILE A 200 -4.85 21.60 -0.09
C ILE A 200 -4.92 22.91 -0.87
N ALA A 201 -4.07 23.11 -1.87
CA ALA A 201 -4.06 24.31 -2.70
C ALA A 201 -5.39 24.52 -3.46
N GLU A 202 -6.05 23.44 -3.86
CA GLU A 202 -7.37 23.46 -4.52
C GLU A 202 -8.57 23.61 -3.56
N ALA A 203 -8.38 23.37 -2.28
CA ALA A 203 -9.44 23.44 -1.27
C ALA A 203 -9.35 24.70 -0.41
N CYS A 204 -8.14 25.30 -0.31
CA CYS A 204 -7.81 26.44 0.53
C CYS A 204 -8.50 26.38 1.91
N PRO A 205 -8.22 25.36 2.75
CA PRO A 205 -8.93 25.19 4.00
C PRO A 205 -8.58 26.33 4.97
N GLU A 206 -9.60 26.93 5.58
CA GLU A 206 -9.42 27.98 6.59
C GLU A 206 -9.47 27.39 8.00
N THR A 207 -10.05 26.20 8.14
CA THR A 207 -10.24 25.55 9.44
C THR A 207 -9.56 24.17 9.53
N PRO A 208 -9.14 23.74 10.75
CA PRO A 208 -8.63 22.39 10.96
C PRO A 208 -9.62 21.29 10.55
N ALA A 209 -10.92 21.57 10.64
CA ALA A 209 -11.99 20.64 10.28
C ALA A 209 -12.06 20.43 8.76
N GLU A 210 -11.87 21.47 7.96
CA GLU A 210 -11.82 21.38 6.49
C GLU A 210 -10.55 20.68 6.05
N LEU A 211 -9.41 21.06 6.63
CA LEU A 211 -8.12 20.43 6.35
C LEU A 211 -8.17 18.92 6.65
N ALA A 212 -8.86 18.49 7.70
CA ALA A 212 -9.05 17.07 8.05
C ALA A 212 -9.88 16.27 7.02
N ARG A 213 -10.71 16.93 6.20
CA ARG A 213 -11.50 16.27 5.15
C ARG A 213 -10.65 15.94 3.93
N ILE A 214 -9.48 16.56 3.78
CA ILE A 214 -8.62 16.39 2.62
C ILE A 214 -7.93 15.01 2.64
N PRO A 215 -8.06 14.21 1.56
CA PRO A 215 -7.44 12.89 1.48
C PRO A 215 -5.92 12.92 1.69
N GLY A 216 -5.46 12.23 2.74
CA GLY A 216 -4.04 12.17 3.12
C GLY A 216 -3.70 12.98 4.37
N VAL A 217 -4.61 13.84 4.83
CA VAL A 217 -4.48 14.57 6.10
C VAL A 217 -5.10 13.73 7.22
N LEU A 218 -4.29 12.83 7.78
CA LEU A 218 -4.70 12.02 8.93
C LEU A 218 -4.54 12.81 10.23
N SER A 219 -5.26 12.42 11.29
CA SER A 219 -5.25 13.08 12.61
C SER A 219 -3.85 13.32 13.18
N ARG A 220 -2.90 12.40 12.94
CA ARG A 220 -1.50 12.60 13.34
C ARG A 220 -0.85 13.77 12.60
N LYS A 221 -1.00 13.82 11.27
CA LYS A 221 -0.44 14.90 10.44
C LYS A 221 -1.12 16.24 10.73
N LEU A 222 -2.43 16.22 10.96
CA LEU A 222 -3.17 17.41 11.38
C LEU A 222 -2.64 17.98 12.72
N ARG A 223 -2.38 17.11 13.71
CA ARG A 223 -1.81 17.57 14.99
C ARG A 223 -0.37 18.08 14.85
N SER A 224 0.44 17.46 14.00
CA SER A 224 1.84 17.82 13.86
C SER A 224 2.10 19.02 12.94
N TYR A 225 1.26 19.23 11.92
CA TYR A 225 1.53 20.18 10.83
C TYR A 225 0.33 21.07 10.49
N GLY A 226 -0.82 20.89 11.14
CA GLY A 226 -2.05 21.57 10.77
C GLY A 226 -1.99 23.08 10.94
N ALA A 227 -1.35 23.57 12.01
CA ALA A 227 -1.19 25.00 12.26
C ALA A 227 -0.38 25.68 11.15
N ASP A 228 0.81 25.15 10.83
CA ASP A 228 1.67 25.65 9.77
C ASP A 228 0.97 25.67 8.40
N VAL A 229 0.28 24.58 8.06
CA VAL A 229 -0.43 24.48 6.77
C VAL A 229 -1.55 25.51 6.67
N LEU A 230 -2.32 25.72 7.75
CA LEU A 230 -3.38 26.73 7.78
C LEU A 230 -2.82 28.16 7.71
N ALA A 231 -1.69 28.42 8.38
CA ALA A 231 -0.99 29.71 8.28
C ALA A 231 -0.55 29.99 6.83
N ILE A 232 0.02 29.00 6.14
CA ILE A 232 0.41 29.12 4.73
C ILE A 232 -0.81 29.35 3.82
N CYS A 233 -1.93 28.66 4.09
CA CYS A 233 -3.20 28.90 3.39
C CYS A 233 -3.74 30.32 3.60
N ALA A 234 -3.57 30.89 4.81
CA ALA A 234 -3.90 32.28 5.13
C ALA A 234 -2.88 33.30 4.58
N GLY A 235 -1.79 32.85 3.95
CA GLY A 235 -0.73 33.71 3.41
C GLY A 235 0.30 34.18 4.45
N GLN A 236 0.33 33.55 5.62
CA GLN A 236 1.26 33.86 6.72
C GLN A 236 2.47 32.91 6.70
N GLU A 237 3.61 33.36 7.26
CA GLU A 237 4.78 32.48 7.44
C GLU A 237 4.55 31.52 8.62
N PRO A 238 4.85 30.21 8.45
CA PRO A 238 4.64 29.21 9.50
C PRO A 238 5.62 29.42 10.65
N GLY A 239 5.10 29.68 11.86
CA GLY A 239 5.90 29.85 13.09
C GLY A 239 5.95 31.27 13.65
N GLN A 240 5.16 32.21 13.13
CA GLN A 240 4.95 33.49 13.79
C GLN A 240 3.93 33.31 14.92
N GLU A 241 4.40 32.91 16.11
CA GLU A 241 3.63 33.09 17.33
C GLU A 241 3.36 34.58 17.48
N ASP A 242 2.08 34.96 17.49
CA ASP A 242 1.64 36.29 17.91
C ASP A 242 2.16 36.56 19.32
N GLY A 243 3.28 37.28 19.40
CA GLY A 243 3.70 38.00 20.58
C GLY A 243 2.73 39.15 20.82
N GLY A 244 1.55 38.83 21.35
CA GLY A 244 0.58 39.77 21.86
C GLY A 244 1.00 40.26 23.25
N ASP A 245 1.34 41.55 23.30
CA ASP A 245 1.46 42.42 24.48
C ASP A 245 0.15 42.47 25.30
#